data_AF-A0A183D1A8-F1
#
_entry.id   AF-A0A183D1A8-F1
#
_cell.length_a   1.000
_cell.length_b   1.000
_cell.length_c   1.000
_cell.angle_alpha   90.00
_cell.angle_beta   90.00
_cell.angle_gamma   90.00
#
_symmetry.space_group_name_H-M   'P 1'
#
loop_
_entity.id
_entity.type
_entity.pdbx_description
1 polymer ?
#
loop_
_entity_poly.entity_id
_entity_poly.type
_entity_poly.pdbx_seq_one_letter_code
_entity_poly.pdbx_strand_id
1 'polypeptide(L)'
;MRHGRSLPCEVIQKGNSGVYCVSFTPDGAGQYKVMVFFNNSEVKGSPFILDIANANSVSVYGENLRTASVDRLSTFLIHAVGADCKDFTVTITASRHCSQPENVYGILAPSGKTKRARVYQIDDTTHKVEWKAVESVDTMRVKWG
;
A
#
# COMPACT_ATOMS: atom_id res chain seq x y z
N MET A 1 -6.91 21.69 -6.70
CA MET A 1 -6.19 22.81 -6.05
C MET A 1 -5.44 22.31 -4.83
N ARG A 2 -4.24 22.86 -4.56
CA ARG A 2 -3.45 22.64 -3.34
C ARG A 2 -2.75 23.94 -2.96
N HIS A 3 -2.82 24.33 -1.69
CA HIS A 3 -2.26 25.60 -1.18
C HIS A 3 -2.68 26.84 -1.99
N GLY A 4 -3.92 26.87 -2.50
CA GLY A 4 -4.42 27.96 -3.36
C GLY A 4 -3.96 27.91 -4.82
N ARG A 5 -3.11 26.94 -5.20
CA ARG A 5 -2.67 26.74 -6.59
C ARG A 5 -3.55 25.73 -7.32
N SER A 6 -3.96 26.07 -8.54
CA SER A 6 -4.59 25.12 -9.47
C SER A 6 -3.53 24.30 -10.20
N LEU A 7 -3.75 22.98 -10.25
CA LEU A 7 -2.94 22.09 -11.07
C LEU A 7 -3.62 21.87 -12.42
N PRO A 8 -2.86 21.67 -13.51
CA PRO A 8 -3.41 21.19 -14.76
C PRO A 8 -4.15 19.88 -14.53
N CYS A 9 -5.35 19.78 -15.08
CA CYS A 9 -6.12 18.55 -15.10
C CYS A 9 -6.67 18.34 -16.51
N GLU A 10 -6.88 17.08 -16.85
CA GLU A 10 -7.49 16.66 -18.10
C GLU A 10 -8.87 16.08 -17.77
N VAL A 11 -9.87 16.46 -18.58
CA VAL A 11 -11.24 16.00 -18.43
C VAL A 11 -11.64 15.30 -19.72
N ILE A 12 -11.91 14.01 -19.64
CA ILE A 12 -12.26 13.19 -20.79
C ILE A 12 -13.67 12.63 -20.58
N GLN A 13 -14.57 12.90 -21.53
CA GLN A 13 -15.86 12.24 -21.56
C GLN A 13 -15.71 10.78 -22.00
N LYS A 14 -16.23 9.84 -21.22
CA LYS A 14 -16.20 8.41 -21.52
C LYS A 14 -17.41 8.05 -22.38
N GLY A 15 -17.22 8.08 -23.70
CA GLY A 15 -18.25 7.80 -24.70
C GLY A 15 -19.44 8.76 -24.60
N ASN A 16 -20.64 8.29 -24.95
CA ASN A 16 -21.87 9.11 -24.92
C ASN A 16 -22.68 8.94 -23.63
N SER A 17 -22.06 8.44 -22.55
CA SER A 17 -22.75 8.06 -21.31
C SER A 17 -22.98 9.20 -20.32
N GLY A 18 -22.43 10.40 -20.59
CA GLY A 18 -22.42 11.50 -19.63
C GLY A 18 -21.45 11.30 -18.45
N VAL A 19 -20.60 10.27 -18.50
CA VAL A 19 -19.54 10.03 -17.52
C VAL A 19 -18.29 10.80 -17.92
N TYR A 20 -17.73 11.56 -16.98
CA TYR A 20 -16.49 12.31 -17.17
C TYR A 20 -15.41 11.74 -16.25
N CYS A 21 -14.22 11.50 -16.82
CA CYS A 21 -13.04 11.08 -16.09
C CYS A 21 -12.11 12.29 -15.96
N VAL A 22 -11.73 12.61 -14.73
CA VAL A 22 -10.80 13.70 -14.44
C VAL A 22 -9.47 13.08 -14.02
N SER A 23 -8.39 13.45 -14.69
CA SER A 23 -7.02 13.05 -14.37
C SER A 23 -6.17 14.28 -14.08
N PHE A 24 -5.27 14.17 -13.11
CA PHE A 24 -4.24 15.17 -12.85
C PHE A 24 -3.00 14.49 -12.28
N THR A 25 -1.85 15.14 -12.42
CA THR A 25 -0.60 14.70 -11.80
C THR A 25 -0.36 15.56 -10.54
N PRO A 26 -0.38 14.96 -9.34
CA PRO A 26 -0.04 15.66 -8.11
C PRO A 26 1.39 16.22 -8.14
N ASP A 27 1.60 17.40 -7.54
CA ASP A 27 2.92 18.02 -7.42
C ASP A 27 3.63 17.69 -6.09
N GLY A 28 3.03 16.84 -5.27
CA GLY A 28 3.57 16.32 -4.02
C GLY A 28 2.48 15.81 -3.07
N ALA A 29 2.90 15.39 -1.88
CA ALA A 29 1.98 14.84 -0.89
C ALA A 29 1.20 15.91 -0.12
N GLY A 30 -0.03 15.61 0.23
CA GLY A 30 -0.92 16.47 1.00
C GLY A 30 -2.33 16.48 0.44
N GLN A 31 -3.15 17.39 0.97
CA GLN A 31 -4.56 17.48 0.61
C GLN A 31 -4.79 18.30 -0.67
N TYR A 32 -5.59 17.74 -1.56
CA TYR A 32 -6.06 18.37 -2.79
C TYR A 32 -7.57 18.51 -2.77
N LYS A 33 -8.05 19.68 -3.22
CA LYS A 33 -9.47 19.95 -3.44
C LYS A 33 -9.78 19.93 -4.92
N VAL A 34 -10.64 19.03 -5.36
CA VAL A 34 -11.13 18.96 -6.74
C VAL A 34 -12.52 19.56 -6.77
N MET A 35 -12.64 20.74 -7.39
CA MET A 35 -13.93 21.41 -7.56
C MET A 35 -14.48 21.11 -8.94
N VAL A 36 -15.75 20.70 -8.99
CA VAL A 36 -16.42 20.33 -10.24
C VAL A 36 -17.67 21.18 -10.41
N PHE A 37 -17.74 21.88 -11.53
CA PHE A 37 -18.85 22.76 -11.88
C PHE A 37 -19.54 22.25 -13.14
N PHE A 38 -20.87 22.35 -13.17
CA PHE A 38 -21.71 22.12 -14.33
C PHE A 38 -22.66 23.31 -14.49
N ASN A 39 -22.67 23.95 -15.67
CA ASN A 39 -23.45 25.18 -15.92
C ASN A 39 -23.25 26.25 -14.84
N ASN A 40 -21.98 26.54 -14.51
CA ASN A 40 -21.58 27.50 -13.47
C ASN A 40 -22.10 27.19 -12.06
N SER A 41 -22.69 26.00 -11.85
CA SER A 41 -23.17 25.54 -10.55
C SER A 41 -22.29 24.39 -10.06
N GLU A 42 -21.93 24.41 -8.79
CA GLU A 42 -21.14 23.34 -8.19
C GLU A 42 -21.97 22.05 -8.14
N VAL A 43 -21.38 20.93 -8.59
CA VAL A 43 -22.08 19.64 -8.57
C VAL A 43 -22.11 19.08 -7.15
N LYS A 44 -23.09 18.21 -6.88
CA LYS A 44 -23.19 17.53 -5.59
C LYS A 44 -21.91 16.75 -5.28
N GLY A 45 -21.36 16.94 -4.08
CA GLY A 45 -20.16 16.26 -3.59
C GLY A 45 -18.86 17.00 -3.88
N SER A 46 -18.91 18.08 -4.67
CA SER A 46 -17.80 19.02 -4.77
C SER A 46 -17.76 19.94 -3.52
N PRO A 47 -16.57 20.29 -3.01
CA PRO A 47 -15.25 19.82 -3.45
C PRO A 47 -15.00 18.36 -3.03
N PHE A 48 -14.44 17.57 -3.95
CA PHE A 48 -13.90 16.25 -3.64
C PHE A 48 -12.52 16.42 -3.01
N ILE A 49 -12.33 15.88 -1.82
CA ILE A 49 -11.06 15.93 -1.09
C ILE A 49 -10.25 14.68 -1.41
N LEU A 50 -9.01 14.87 -1.84
CA LEU A 50 -8.04 13.82 -2.12
C LEU A 50 -6.81 14.03 -1.26
N ASP A 51 -6.53 13.11 -0.35
CA ASP A 51 -5.30 13.10 0.43
C ASP A 51 -4.28 12.19 -0.28
N ILE A 52 -3.14 12.76 -0.64
CA ILE A 52 -2.09 12.06 -1.39
C ILE A 52 -0.91 11.87 -0.45
N ALA A 53 -0.61 10.62 -0.10
CA ALA A 53 0.49 10.32 0.82
C ALA A 53 1.86 10.47 0.13
N ASN A 54 2.88 10.73 0.94
CA ASN A 54 4.27 10.73 0.46
C ASN A 54 4.84 9.31 0.54
N ALA A 55 5.02 8.65 -0.59
CA ALA A 55 5.64 7.32 -0.66
C ALA A 55 7.02 7.27 0.02
N ASN A 56 7.80 8.36 -0.04
CA ASN A 56 9.12 8.44 0.60
C ASN A 56 9.08 8.62 2.12
N SER A 57 7.90 8.85 2.70
CA SER A 57 7.69 8.94 4.15
C SER A 57 7.29 7.62 4.79
N VAL A 58 7.12 6.57 3.98
CA VAL A 58 6.79 5.23 4.46
C VAL A 58 8.06 4.59 5.01
N SER A 59 8.07 4.31 6.31
CA SER A 59 9.15 3.59 6.98
C SER A 59 8.59 2.36 7.68
N VAL A 60 9.38 1.29 7.73
CA VAL A 60 9.00 0.03 8.35
C VAL A 60 10.04 -0.33 9.40
N TYR A 61 9.60 -0.61 10.62
CA TYR A 61 10.50 -0.92 11.74
C TYR A 61 9.90 -1.97 12.68
N GLY A 62 10.78 -2.68 13.39
CA GLY A 62 10.41 -3.76 14.30
C GLY A 62 11.38 -4.94 14.21
N GLU A 63 11.60 -5.63 15.32
CA GLU A 63 12.56 -6.74 15.42
C GLU A 63 12.18 -7.92 14.51
N ASN A 64 10.88 -8.15 14.32
CA ASN A 64 10.37 -9.26 13.53
C ASN A 64 10.37 -9.00 12.01
N LEU A 65 11.14 -8.01 11.52
CA LEU A 65 11.36 -7.81 10.10
C LEU A 65 12.42 -8.77 9.53
N ARG A 66 13.33 -9.26 10.38
CA ARG A 66 14.47 -10.10 9.97
C ARG A 66 14.35 -11.53 10.47
N THR A 67 13.77 -11.72 11.65
CA THR A 67 13.69 -13.02 12.32
C THR A 67 12.33 -13.18 12.97
N ALA A 68 11.67 -14.32 12.74
CA ALA A 68 10.43 -14.69 13.39
C ALA A 68 10.45 -16.18 13.71
N SER A 69 9.84 -16.57 14.84
CA SER A 69 9.66 -17.99 15.15
C SER A 69 8.52 -18.57 14.32
N VAL A 70 8.75 -19.73 13.71
CA VAL A 70 7.71 -20.47 12.95
C VAL A 70 6.48 -20.70 13.82
N ASP A 71 5.30 -20.49 13.24
CA ASP A 71 3.97 -20.59 13.87
C ASP A 71 3.69 -19.62 15.05
N ARG A 72 4.65 -18.75 15.39
CA ARG A 72 4.45 -17.69 16.37
C ARG A 72 3.94 -16.41 15.70
N LEU A 73 2.93 -15.79 16.32
CA LEU A 73 2.48 -14.47 15.90
C LEU A 73 3.61 -13.46 16.11
N SER A 74 3.99 -12.79 15.03
CA SER A 74 5.08 -11.84 14.95
C SER A 74 4.56 -10.51 14.42
N THR A 75 5.17 -9.41 14.88
CA THR A 75 4.64 -8.07 14.60
C THR A 75 5.75 -7.09 14.22
N PHE A 76 5.41 -6.16 13.33
CA PHE A 76 6.24 -4.99 13.02
C PHE A 76 5.31 -3.78 12.74
N LEU A 77 5.92 -2.60 12.62
CA LEU A 77 5.22 -1.34 12.46
C LEU A 77 5.55 -0.71 11.10
N ILE A 78 4.55 -0.09 10.49
CA ILE A 78 4.68 0.77 9.32
C ILE A 78 4.30 2.18 9.79
N HIS A 79 5.21 3.14 9.64
CA HIS A 79 4.89 4.55 9.78
C HIS A 79 4.73 5.17 8.40
N ALA A 80 3.56 5.73 8.14
CA ALA A 80 3.16 6.32 6.88
C ALA A 80 2.10 7.38 7.16
N VAL A 81 2.42 8.64 6.87
CA VAL A 81 1.53 9.77 7.14
C VAL A 81 0.50 9.88 6.02
N GLY A 82 -0.79 9.86 6.38
CA GLY A 82 -1.88 10.05 5.43
C GLY A 82 -2.12 8.87 4.50
N ALA A 83 -1.78 7.66 4.95
CA ALA A 83 -2.08 6.42 4.25
C ALA A 83 -3.05 5.58 5.10
N ASP A 84 -4.01 4.93 4.45
CA ASP A 84 -4.96 4.03 5.10
C ASP A 84 -4.43 2.59 5.09
N CYS A 85 -4.99 1.74 5.95
CA CYS A 85 -4.70 0.30 5.96
C CYS A 85 -4.84 -0.38 4.59
N LYS A 86 -5.72 0.13 3.72
CA LYS A 86 -6.02 -0.43 2.40
C LYS A 86 -4.93 -0.11 1.37
N ASP A 87 -4.11 0.89 1.63
CA ASP A 87 -3.02 1.31 0.75
C ASP A 87 -1.81 0.37 0.86
N PHE A 88 -1.77 -0.45 1.91
CA PHE A 88 -0.68 -1.41 2.15
C PHE A 88 -1.08 -2.81 1.71
N THR A 89 -0.29 -3.37 0.79
CA THR A 89 -0.27 -4.82 0.55
C THR A 89 0.98 -5.41 1.18
N VAL A 90 0.78 -6.21 2.22
CA VAL A 90 1.85 -6.93 2.91
C VAL A 90 1.80 -8.41 2.56
N THR A 91 2.87 -8.87 1.94
CA THR A 91 3.01 -10.23 1.41
C THR A 91 4.21 -10.91 2.06
N ILE A 92 3.98 -12.09 2.63
CA ILE A 92 5.03 -12.93 3.20
C ILE A 92 5.15 -14.17 2.33
N THR A 93 6.37 -14.43 1.86
CA THR A 93 6.68 -15.50 0.92
C THR A 93 7.75 -16.40 1.51
N ALA A 94 7.45 -17.68 1.71
CA ALA A 94 8.45 -18.66 2.10
C ALA A 94 9.52 -18.83 1.01
N SER A 95 10.78 -18.77 1.41
CA SER A 95 11.94 -18.88 0.52
C SER A 95 13.03 -19.69 1.19
N ARG A 96 13.10 -21.02 0.98
CA ARG A 96 14.11 -21.86 1.68
C ARG A 96 15.54 -21.29 1.59
N HIS A 97 16.24 -21.34 2.72
CA HIS A 97 17.71 -21.27 2.76
C HIS A 97 18.28 -22.35 1.83
N CYS A 98 18.92 -21.94 0.74
CA CYS A 98 19.74 -22.84 -0.04
C CYS A 98 21.08 -23.00 0.68
N SER A 99 21.16 -24.01 1.53
CA SER A 99 22.43 -24.64 1.91
C SER A 99 22.21 -26.15 1.79
N GLN A 100 22.15 -26.63 0.54
CA GLN A 100 22.16 -28.07 0.28
C GLN A 100 23.61 -28.55 0.16
N PRO A 101 24.03 -29.63 0.84
CA PRO A 101 25.18 -30.41 0.37
C PRO A 101 24.85 -31.02 -1.01
N GLU A 102 25.84 -31.11 -1.89
CA GLU A 102 25.71 -31.28 -3.36
C GLU A 102 24.97 -32.54 -3.89
N ASN A 103 24.39 -33.38 -3.03
CA ASN A 103 23.89 -34.71 -3.44
C ASN A 103 22.47 -35.04 -2.93
N VAL A 104 21.45 -34.25 -3.30
CA VAL A 104 20.04 -34.67 -3.17
C VAL A 104 19.26 -34.39 -4.45
N TYR A 105 19.19 -35.40 -5.33
CA TYR A 105 18.27 -35.45 -6.46
C TYR A 105 16.90 -35.95 -5.98
N GLY A 106 15.97 -35.03 -5.67
CA GLY A 106 14.63 -35.38 -5.19
C GLY A 106 13.70 -34.18 -5.10
N ILE A 107 12.74 -34.13 -6.02
CA ILE A 107 11.86 -33.00 -6.36
C ILE A 107 10.90 -32.67 -5.22
N LEU A 108 11.05 -31.49 -4.60
CA LEU A 108 9.96 -30.79 -3.92
C LEU A 108 10.01 -29.31 -4.31
N ALA A 109 9.08 -28.90 -5.17
CA ALA A 109 8.87 -27.53 -5.60
C ALA A 109 8.88 -26.55 -4.39
N PRO A 110 9.33 -25.29 -4.57
CA PRO A 110 9.07 -24.26 -3.56
C PRO A 110 7.56 -24.20 -3.39
N SER A 111 7.06 -24.27 -2.15
CA SER A 111 5.61 -24.34 -1.94
C SER A 111 4.90 -23.10 -2.51
N GLY A 112 5.63 -22.00 -2.77
CA GLY A 112 5.11 -20.75 -3.32
C GLY A 112 4.04 -20.12 -2.42
N LYS A 113 3.87 -20.67 -1.21
CA LYS A 113 2.78 -20.34 -0.31
C LYS A 113 2.97 -18.92 0.14
N THR A 114 2.02 -18.10 -0.27
CA THR A 114 1.94 -16.70 0.10
C THR A 114 0.82 -16.55 1.11
N LYS A 115 1.12 -15.90 2.25
CA LYS A 115 0.08 -15.49 3.20
C LYS A 115 0.03 -13.97 3.27
N ARG A 116 -1.20 -13.44 3.31
CA ARG A 116 -1.43 -12.02 3.59
C ARG A 116 -1.30 -11.79 5.10
N ALA A 117 -0.55 -10.75 5.45
CA ALA A 117 -0.51 -10.28 6.83
C ALA A 117 -1.82 -9.53 7.18
N ARG A 118 -2.07 -9.36 8.47
CA ARG A 118 -3.15 -8.49 8.96
C ARG A 118 -2.56 -7.13 9.28
N VAL A 119 -3.18 -6.06 8.81
CA VAL A 119 -2.76 -4.68 9.07
C VAL A 119 -3.84 -4.02 9.93
N TYR A 120 -3.41 -3.38 11.00
CA TYR A 120 -4.26 -2.66 11.95
C TYR A 120 -3.75 -1.22 12.04
N GLN A 121 -4.62 -0.25 11.94
CA GLN A 121 -4.26 1.13 12.24
C GLN A 121 -4.16 1.29 13.76
N ILE A 122 -3.03 1.81 14.24
CA ILE A 122 -2.83 2.18 15.65
C ILE A 122 -3.23 3.65 15.84
N ASP A 123 -2.78 4.52 14.93
CA ASP A 123 -3.06 5.95 14.90
C ASP A 123 -3.04 6.46 13.45
N ASP A 124 -3.19 7.77 13.24
CA ASP A 124 -3.24 8.43 11.92
C ASP A 124 -1.98 8.24 11.06
N THR A 125 -0.89 7.76 11.66
CA THR A 125 0.43 7.63 11.01
C THR A 125 1.03 6.23 11.16
N THR A 126 0.60 5.44 12.14
CA THR A 126 1.23 4.18 12.50
C THR A 126 0.28 3.01 12.32
N HIS A 127 0.78 2.00 11.63
CA HIS A 127 0.07 0.77 11.33
C HIS A 127 0.83 -0.43 11.91
N LYS A 128 0.13 -1.28 12.66
CA LYS A 128 0.64 -2.56 13.13
C LYS A 128 0.38 -3.63 12.12
N VAL A 129 1.41 -4.41 11.80
CA VAL A 129 1.25 -5.60 10.99
C VAL A 129 1.48 -6.83 11.83
N GLU A 130 0.55 -7.77 11.76
CA GLU A 130 0.63 -9.08 12.40
C GLU A 130 0.73 -10.19 11.38
N TRP A 131 1.66 -11.10 11.60
CA TRP A 131 1.90 -12.21 10.71
C TRP A 131 2.41 -13.45 11.42
N LYS A 132 2.37 -14.58 10.73
CA LYS A 132 2.93 -15.85 11.21
C LYS A 132 3.87 -16.42 10.17
N ALA A 133 5.09 -16.73 10.59
CA ALA A 133 6.04 -17.45 9.76
C ALA A 133 5.55 -18.88 9.51
N VAL A 134 5.60 -19.30 8.25
CA VAL A 134 5.13 -20.63 7.82
C VAL A 134 6.30 -21.60 7.65
N GLU A 135 7.45 -21.10 7.22
CA GLU A 135 8.67 -21.87 7.00
C GLU A 135 9.89 -21.14 7.60
N SER A 136 11.03 -21.83 7.70
CA SER A 136 12.24 -21.31 8.38
C SER A 136 12.88 -20.09 7.72
N VAL A 137 12.47 -19.76 6.50
CA VAL A 137 12.87 -18.54 5.80
C VAL A 137 11.65 -18.01 5.06
N ASP A 138 11.22 -16.82 5.44
CA ASP A 138 10.14 -16.08 4.81
C ASP A 138 10.70 -14.70 4.36
N THR A 139 10.51 -14.34 3.10
CA THR A 139 10.75 -13.00 2.57
C THR A 139 9.49 -12.15 2.71
N MET A 140 9.62 -11.03 3.39
CA MET A 140 8.58 -10.03 3.54
C MET A 140 8.68 -8.97 2.43
N ARG A 141 7.56 -8.67 1.79
CA ARG A 141 7.43 -7.56 0.84
C ARG A 141 6.26 -6.68 1.24
N VAL A 142 6.54 -5.39 1.42
CA VAL A 142 5.53 -4.35 1.62
C VAL A 142 5.44 -3.56 0.33
N LYS A 143 4.23 -3.44 -0.23
CA LYS A 143 3.93 -2.56 -1.36
C LYS A 143 2.94 -1.49 -0.90
N TRP A 144 3.19 -0.26 -1.30
CA TRP A 144 2.30 0.88 -1.15
C TRP A 144 1.69 1.19 -2.52
N GLY A 145 0.36 1.28 -2.58
CA GLY A 145 -0.44 1.45 -3.81
C GLY A 145 -0.80 2.88 -4.13
#